data_AF-A0A952SUA8-F1
#
_entry.id   AF-A0A952SUA8-F1
#
_cell.length_a   1.000
_cell.length_b   1.000
_cell.length_c   1.000
_cell.angle_alpha   90.00
_cell.angle_beta   90.00
_cell.angle_gamma   90.00
#
_symmetry.space_group_name_H-M   'P 1'
#
loop_
_entity.id
_entity.type
_entity.pdbx_description
1 polymer ?
#
loop_
_entity_poly.entity_id
_entity_poly.type
_entity_poly.pdbx_seq_one_letter_code
_entity_poly.pdbx_strand_id
1 'polypeptide(L)'
;MLTEALHEIKKAVTLVGDDPVIYEHLGDVYMKQQKSTDARDAWLHSLELDPSNDKLLQRFREQGLTNPASEERIQQAKRRVAEKTQSQQAIP
;
A
#
# COMPACT_ATOMS: atom_id res chain seq x y z
N MET A 1 -21.41 -10.51 -0.77
CA MET A 1 -21.15 -10.16 0.64
C MET A 1 -19.74 -9.62 0.74
N LEU A 2 -19.59 -8.31 0.90
CA LEU A 2 -18.28 -7.62 0.91
C LEU A 2 -17.69 -7.48 2.31
N THR A 3 -18.53 -7.68 3.34
CA THR A 3 -18.21 -7.60 4.75
C THR A 3 -17.28 -8.70 5.23
N GLU A 4 -17.39 -9.92 4.67
CA GLU A 4 -16.53 -11.04 5.04
C GLU A 4 -15.11 -10.91 4.47
N ALA A 5 -14.97 -10.45 3.22
CA ALA A 5 -13.66 -10.18 2.62
C ALA A 5 -12.84 -9.16 3.44
N LEU A 6 -13.53 -8.16 4.00
CA LEU A 6 -12.93 -7.14 4.86
C LEU A 6 -12.45 -7.71 6.20
N HIS A 7 -13.18 -8.69 6.74
CA HIS A 7 -12.83 -9.36 8.00
C HIS A 7 -11.60 -10.27 7.82
N GLU A 8 -11.56 -11.04 6.74
CA GLU A 8 -10.44 -11.93 6.42
C GLU A 8 -9.16 -11.15 6.10
N ILE A 9 -9.26 -10.03 5.36
CA ILE A 9 -8.10 -9.18 5.08
C ILE A 9 -7.56 -8.53 6.37
N LYS A 10 -8.41 -8.05 7.28
CA LYS A 10 -7.96 -7.53 8.59
C LYS A 10 -7.26 -8.59 9.44
N LYS A 11 -7.75 -9.84 9.41
CA LYS A 11 -7.06 -10.96 10.08
C LYS A 11 -5.74 -11.30 9.41
N ALA A 12 -5.68 -11.30 8.08
CA ALA A 12 -4.45 -11.55 7.33
C ALA A 12 -3.37 -10.51 7.66
N VAL A 13 -3.73 -9.22 7.78
CA VAL A 13 -2.82 -8.16 8.24
C VAL A 13 -2.26 -8.47 9.63
N THR A 14 -3.09 -9.01 10.54
CA THR A 14 -2.62 -9.39 11.88
C THR A 14 -1.82 -10.70 11.93
N LEU A 15 -1.87 -11.55 10.89
CA LEU A 15 -1.32 -12.92 10.89
C LEU A 15 -0.10 -13.12 9.97
N VAL A 16 -0.13 -12.54 8.77
CA VAL A 16 0.85 -12.82 7.69
C VAL A 16 1.99 -11.80 7.68
N GLY A 17 1.80 -10.65 8.33
CA GLY A 17 2.69 -9.51 8.18
C GLY A 17 2.34 -8.73 6.93
N ASP A 18 2.71 -7.46 6.98
CA ASP A 18 2.37 -6.42 6.03
C ASP A 18 2.77 -6.74 4.56
N ASP A 19 1.89 -7.42 3.82
CA ASP A 19 2.07 -7.69 2.38
C ASP A 19 1.43 -6.56 1.54
N PRO A 20 2.22 -5.80 0.77
CA PRO A 20 1.73 -4.73 -0.09
C PRO A 20 0.71 -5.20 -1.15
N VAL A 21 0.79 -6.43 -1.64
CA VAL A 21 -0.10 -6.96 -2.69
C VAL A 21 -1.53 -7.14 -2.18
N ILE A 22 -1.69 -7.55 -0.92
CA ILE A 22 -3.02 -7.70 -0.29
C ILE A 22 -3.74 -6.35 -0.25
N TYR A 23 -3.01 -5.30 0.14
CA TYR A 23 -3.55 -3.94 0.19
C TYR A 23 -3.83 -3.34 -1.19
N GLU A 24 -3.03 -3.69 -2.21
CA GLU A 24 -3.30 -3.34 -3.61
C GLU A 24 -4.67 -3.88 -4.04
N HIS A 25 -4.91 -5.17 -3.84
CA HIS A 25 -6.18 -5.83 -4.18
C HIS A 25 -7.36 -5.30 -3.36
N LEU A 26 -7.13 -4.99 -2.08
CA LEU A 26 -8.15 -4.37 -1.23
C LEU A 26 -8.61 -3.01 -1.81
N GLY A 27 -7.67 -2.20 -2.28
CA GLY A 27 -7.99 -0.92 -2.90
C GLY A 27 -8.75 -1.06 -4.22
N ASP A 28 -8.38 -2.03 -5.06
CA ASP A 28 -9.12 -2.34 -6.30
C ASP A 28 -10.58 -2.74 -6.00
N VAL A 29 -10.80 -3.53 -4.96
CA VAL A 29 -12.13 -3.96 -4.51
C VAL A 29 -12.94 -2.80 -3.97
N TYR A 30 -12.32 -1.85 -3.26
CA TYR A 30 -12.99 -0.63 -2.80
C TYR A 30 -13.32 0.33 -3.96
N MET A 31 -12.44 0.47 -4.94
CA MET A 31 -12.71 1.26 -6.15
C MET A 31 -13.93 0.71 -6.89
N LYS A 32 -14.02 -0.62 -7.05
CA LYS A 32 -15.18 -1.27 -7.66
C LYS A 32 -16.48 -1.09 -6.86
N GLN A 33 -16.38 -0.86 -5.55
CA GLN A 33 -17.51 -0.53 -4.68
C GLN A 33 -17.87 0.97 -4.66
N GLN A 34 -17.22 1.80 -5.49
CA GLN A 34 -17.33 3.26 -5.46
C GLN A 34 -16.91 3.88 -4.10
N LYS A 35 -16.09 3.15 -3.33
CA LYS A 35 -15.54 3.60 -2.06
C LYS A 35 -14.15 4.18 -2.27
N SER A 36 -14.07 5.32 -2.94
CA SER A 36 -12.80 5.93 -3.34
C SER A 36 -11.92 6.30 -2.14
N THR A 37 -12.51 6.67 -1.01
CA THR A 37 -11.78 6.95 0.24
C THR A 37 -11.12 5.70 0.83
N ASP A 38 -11.88 4.61 0.97
CA ASP A 38 -11.33 3.34 1.50
C ASP A 38 -10.29 2.75 0.54
N ALA A 39 -10.50 2.90 -0.77
CA ALA A 39 -9.55 2.49 -1.79
C ALA A 39 -8.23 3.25 -1.70
N ARG A 40 -8.32 4.57 -1.52
CA ARG A 40 -7.16 5.44 -1.32
C ARG A 40 -6.35 4.97 -0.11
N ASP A 41 -6.99 4.72 1.02
CA ASP A 41 -6.30 4.28 2.24
C ASP A 41 -5.64 2.92 2.06
N ALA A 42 -6.31 1.97 1.40
CA ALA A 42 -5.74 0.65 1.10
C ALA A 42 -4.50 0.76 0.20
N TRP A 43 -4.58 1.51 -0.89
CA TRP A 43 -3.43 1.71 -1.78
C TRP A 43 -2.30 2.50 -1.12
N LEU A 44 -2.60 3.49 -0.29
CA LEU A 44 -1.57 4.19 0.49
C LEU A 44 -0.85 3.25 1.42
N HIS A 45 -1.56 2.34 2.08
CA HIS A 45 -0.93 1.40 2.98
C HIS A 45 -0.06 0.39 2.22
N SER A 46 -0.51 -0.10 1.05
CA SER A 46 0.34 -0.89 0.15
C SER A 46 1.65 -0.17 -0.21
N LEU A 47 1.56 1.11 -0.59
CA LEU A 47 2.73 1.93 -0.91
C LEU A 47 3.60 2.26 0.30
N GLU A 48 3.07 2.18 1.51
CA GLU A 48 3.83 2.36 2.75
C GLU A 48 4.70 1.13 3.05
N LEU A 49 4.32 -0.02 2.51
CA LEU A 49 5.01 -1.29 2.66
C LEU A 49 5.97 -1.53 1.50
N ASP A 50 5.53 -1.23 0.28
CA ASP A 50 6.36 -1.19 -0.92
C ASP A 50 6.20 0.14 -1.67
N PRO A 51 6.97 1.16 -1.26
CA PRO A 51 6.95 2.45 -1.94
C PRO A 51 7.65 2.43 -3.31
N SER A 52 8.25 1.30 -3.69
CA SER A 52 8.86 1.08 -5.00
C SER A 52 7.86 0.59 -6.04
N ASN A 53 6.60 0.36 -5.65
CA ASN A 53 5.55 -0.09 -6.55
C ASN A 53 5.05 1.06 -7.46
N ASP A 54 5.78 1.30 -8.55
CA ASP A 54 5.45 2.31 -9.55
C ASP A 54 4.10 2.07 -10.25
N LYS A 55 3.70 0.80 -10.42
CA LYS A 55 2.42 0.46 -11.04
C LYS A 55 1.26 0.95 -10.18
N LEU A 56 1.35 0.75 -8.87
CA LEU A 56 0.34 1.22 -7.94
C LEU A 56 0.33 2.75 -7.84
N LEU A 57 1.50 3.39 -7.80
CA LEU A 57 1.62 4.86 -7.87
C LEU A 57 0.97 5.44 -9.14
N GLN A 58 1.10 4.75 -10.27
CA GLN A 58 0.47 5.14 -11.52
C GLN A 58 -1.05 4.99 -11.44
N ARG A 59 -1.56 3.82 -11.03
CA ARG A 59 -3.01 3.59 -10.85
C ARG A 59 -3.66 4.60 -9.91
N PHE A 60 -2.99 4.90 -8.80
CA PHE A 60 -3.47 5.88 -7.82
C PHE A 60 -3.68 7.25 -8.47
N ARG A 61 -2.71 7.71 -9.28
CA ARG A 61 -2.79 8.97 -10.02
C ARG A 61 -3.85 8.92 -11.12
N GLU A 62 -4.00 7.80 -11.81
CA GLU A 62 -5.02 7.60 -12.86
C GLU A 62 -6.44 7.72 -12.31
N GLN A 63 -6.69 7.32 -11.06
CA GLN A 63 -7.98 7.52 -10.41
C GLN A 63 -8.24 8.97 -9.97
N GLY A 64 -7.36 9.91 -10.30
CA GLY A 64 -7.47 11.32 -9.90
C GLY A 64 -7.27 11.54 -8.41
N LEU A 65 -6.72 10.55 -7.69
CA LEU A 65 -6.35 10.71 -6.30
C LEU A 65 -5.09 11.58 -6.20
N THR A 66 -4.96 12.34 -5.10
CA THR A 66 -3.79 13.22 -4.81
C THR A 66 -2.47 12.46 -4.96
N ASN A 67 -1.35 13.12 -5.22
CA ASN A 67 -0.07 12.43 -5.38
C ASN A 67 0.31 11.63 -4.11
N PRO A 68 0.28 10.28 -4.13
CA PRO A 68 0.57 9.48 -2.94
C PRO A 68 2.05 9.57 -2.56
N ALA A 69 2.92 9.82 -3.52
CA ALA A 69 4.34 10.06 -3.26
C ALA A 69 4.60 11.35 -2.46
N SER A 70 3.64 12.27 -2.37
CA SER A 70 3.74 13.47 -1.54
C SER A 70 3.36 13.22 -0.07
N GLU A 71 2.73 12.09 0.24
CA GLU A 71 2.32 11.75 1.60
C GLU A 71 3.55 11.43 2.47
N GLU A 72 3.59 12.00 3.67
CA GLU A 72 4.71 11.84 4.60
C GLU A 72 4.94 10.36 4.95
N ARG A 73 3.86 9.59 5.05
CA ARG A 73 3.85 8.14 5.26
C ARG A 73 4.67 7.39 4.21
N ILE A 74 4.49 7.74 2.94
CA ILE A 74 5.21 7.12 1.81
C ILE A 74 6.67 7.59 1.78
N GLN A 75 6.94 8.83 2.14
CA GLN A 75 8.31 9.35 2.27
C GLN A 75 9.10 8.62 3.37
N GLN A 76 8.45 8.38 4.53
CA GLN A 76 9.05 7.60 5.61
C GLN A 76 9.29 6.15 5.19
N ALA A 77 8.34 5.53 4.50
CA ALA A 77 8.50 4.19 3.93
C ALA A 77 9.72 4.11 3.00
N LYS A 78 9.85 5.06 2.06
CA LYS A 78 11.01 5.13 1.14
C LYS A 78 12.33 5.24 1.89
N ARG A 79 12.40 6.07 2.93
CA ARG A 79 13.59 6.21 3.78
C ARG A 79 13.93 4.90 4.49
N ARG A 80 12.95 4.23 5.11
CA ARG A 80 13.16 2.94 5.79
C ARG A 80 13.64 1.84 4.86
N VAL A 81 13.08 1.78 3.65
CA VAL A 81 13.50 0.81 2.61
C VAL A 81 14.91 1.13 2.11
N ALA A 82 15.22 2.42 1.89
CA ALA A 82 16.57 2.85 1.52
C ALA A 82 17.59 2.52 2.61
N GLU A 83 17.28 2.80 3.88
CA GLU A 83 18.13 2.48 5.04
C GLU A 83 18.38 0.98 5.19
N LYS A 84 17.35 0.14 5.06
CA LYS A 84 17.49 -1.33 5.08
C LYS A 84 18.38 -1.83 3.93
N THR A 85 18.19 -1.30 2.73
CA THR A 85 18.97 -1.68 1.54
C THR A 85 20.44 -1.30 1.72
N GLN A 86 20.70 -0.11 2.25
CA GLN A 86 22.06 0.39 2.50
C GLN A 86 22.77 -0.37 3.62
N SER A 87 22.04 -0.80 4.64
CA SER A 87 22.56 -1.59 5.77
C SER A 87 22.91 -3.03 5.37
N GLN A 88 22.16 -3.63 4.44
CA GLN A 88 22.42 -5.00 3.95
C GLN A 88 23.59 -5.07 2.96
N GLN A 89 23.98 -3.95 2.34
CA GLN A 89 25.13 -3.86 1.44
C GLN A 89 26.47 -3.61 2.15
N ALA A 90 26.46 -3.45 3.48
CA ALA A 90 27.64 -3.08 4.27
C ALA A 90 28.36 -4.25 4.97
N ILE A 91 28.11 -5.51 4.56
CA ILE A 91 28.83 -6.67 5.09
C ILE A 91 29.99 -7.00 4.12
N PRO A 92 31.26 -6.73 4.51
CA PRO A 92 32.44 -7.05 3.70
C PRO A 92 32.73 -8.55 3.63
#